data_AF-A0A925F8K3-F1
#
_entry.id   AF-A0A925F8K3-F1
#
_cell.length_a   1.000
_cell.length_b   1.000
_cell.length_c   1.000
_cell.angle_alpha   90.00
_cell.angle_beta   90.00
_cell.angle_gamma   90.00
#
_symmetry.space_group_name_H-M   'P 1'
#
loop_
_entity.id
_entity.type
_entity.pdbx_description
1 polymer ?
#
loop_
_entity_poly.entity_id
_entity_poly.type
_entity_poly.pdbx_seq_one_letter_code
_entity_poly.pdbx_strand_id
1 'polypeptide(L)' 'MEEIEELAKNPVEKSNVKKSHNHPLAVYRLRVGNYRVLFDREDRLRIIEIIDVGHRKEVYE' A
#
# COMPACT_ATOMS: atom_id res chain seq x y z
N MET A 1 -6.48 -9.41 -7.93
CA MET A 1 -6.92 -8.21 -8.71
C MET A 1 -8.04 -7.51 -7.94
N GLU A 2 -8.94 -8.27 -7.32
CA GLU A 2 -9.93 -7.80 -6.32
C GLU A 2 -9.37 -6.88 -5.23
N GLU A 3 -8.16 -7.12 -4.73
CA GLU A 3 -7.66 -6.45 -3.53
C GLU A 3 -7.30 -4.98 -3.75
N ILE A 4 -6.89 -4.61 -4.97
CA ILE A 4 -6.60 -3.22 -5.37
C ILE A 4 -7.92 -2.47 -5.60
N GLU A 5 -8.90 -3.10 -6.25
CA GLU A 5 -10.23 -2.51 -6.45
C GLU A 5 -10.92 -2.24 -5.11
N GLU A 6 -10.77 -3.14 -4.14
CA GLU A 6 -11.27 -2.90 -2.80
C GLU A 6 -10.45 -1.85 -2.02
N LEU A 7 -9.15 -1.67 -2.27
CA LEU A 7 -8.37 -0.56 -1.69
C LEU A 7 -8.96 0.79 -2.14
N ALA A 8 -9.34 0.91 -3.42
CA ALA A 8 -9.97 2.12 -3.95
C ALA A 8 -11.32 2.43 -3.30
N LYS A 9 -12.06 1.41 -2.82
CA LYS A 9 -13.35 1.59 -2.13
C LYS A 9 -13.20 2.14 -0.72
N ASN A 10 -12.24 1.63 0.06
CA ASN A 10 -11.97 2.12 1.42
C ASN A 10 -10.50 1.84 1.82
N PRO A 11 -9.60 2.84 1.71
CA PRO A 11 -8.18 2.66 2.00
C PRO A 11 -7.81 2.70 3.49
N VAL A 12 -8.78 2.94 4.38
CA VAL A 12 -8.52 3.23 5.80
C VAL A 12 -8.83 2.04 6.71
N GLU A 13 -9.89 1.28 6.42
CA GLU A 13 -10.40 0.23 7.32
C GLU A 13 -9.96 -1.19 6.96
N LYS A 14 -8.88 -1.35 6.20
CA LYS A 14 -8.44 -2.68 5.80
C LYS A 14 -7.33 -3.24 6.69
N SER A 15 -7.56 -4.45 7.21
CA SER A 15 -6.60 -5.22 8.01
C SER A 15 -5.28 -5.55 7.27
N ASN A 16 -5.29 -5.45 5.94
CA ASN A 16 -4.12 -5.66 5.08
C ASN A 16 -3.38 -4.36 4.69
N VAL A 17 -3.86 -3.18 5.13
CA VAL A 17 -3.13 -1.90 5.05
C VAL A 17 -2.44 -1.65 6.39
N LYS A 18 -1.13 -1.41 6.35
CA LYS A 18 -0.35 -1.05 7.54
C LYS A 18 0.51 0.17 7.28
N LYS A 19 0.64 1.02 8.30
CA LYS A 19 1.60 2.11 8.30
C LYS A 19 3.01 1.54 8.44
N SER A 20 3.85 1.82 7.46
CA SER A 20 5.28 1.53 7.52
C SER A 20 5.90 2.46 8.56
N HIS A 21 6.50 1.90 9.61
CA HIS A 21 7.12 2.71 10.67
C HIS A 21 8.51 3.25 10.30
N ASN A 22 9.17 2.67 9.28
CA ASN A 22 10.58 2.95 8.97
C ASN A 22 10.98 2.64 7.51
N HIS A 23 10.03 2.67 6.57
CA HIS A 23 10.36 2.39 5.16
C HIS A 23 10.69 3.70 4.43
N PRO A 24 11.86 3.84 3.79
CA PRO A 24 12.28 5.10 3.16
C PRO A 24 11.43 5.47 1.95
N LEU A 25 10.82 4.46 1.29
CA LEU A 25 10.08 4.69 0.05
C LEU A 25 8.60 5.02 0.24
N ALA A 26 7.94 4.64 1.34
CA ALA A 26 6.49 4.88 1.49
C ALA A 26 6.00 4.78 2.94
N VAL A 27 4.99 5.58 3.27
CA VAL A 27 4.33 5.65 4.59
C VAL A 27 3.35 4.50 4.79
N TYR A 28 2.75 3.95 3.73
CA TYR A 28 1.79 2.85 3.82
C TYR A 28 2.18 1.67 2.94
N ARG A 29 1.66 0.51 3.32
CA ARG A 29 1.75 -0.73 2.54
C ARG A 29 0.42 -1.47 2.56
N LEU A 30 0.02 -1.95 1.39
CA LEU A 30 -1.02 -2.96 1.23
C LEU A 30 -0.39 -4.35 1.01
N ARG A 31 -0.89 -5.37 1.71
CA ARG A 31 -0.54 -6.78 1.48
C ARG A 31 -1.56 -7.46 0.56
N VAL A 32 -1.09 -8.00 -0.56
CA VAL A 32 -1.88 -8.76 -1.53
C VAL A 32 -1.22 -10.13 -1.72
N GLY A 33 -1.61 -11.10 -0.88
CA GLY A 33 -0.96 -12.41 -0.83
C GLY A 33 0.56 -12.31 -0.60
N ASN A 34 1.33 -12.66 -1.63
CA ASN A 34 2.80 -12.58 -1.64
C ASN A 34 3.35 -11.23 -2.12
N TYR A 35 2.54 -10.41 -2.77
CA TYR A 35 2.93 -9.08 -3.25
C TYR A 35 2.69 -8.01 -2.19
N ARG A 36 3.44 -6.92 -2.31
CA ARG A 36 3.22 -5.71 -1.54
C ARG A 36 3.17 -4.51 -2.45
N VAL A 37 2.24 -3.64 -2.13
CA VAL A 37 2.06 -2.35 -2.78
C VAL A 37 2.46 -1.29 -1.76
N LEU A 38 3.48 -0.51 -2.09
CA LEU A 38 3.91 0.65 -1.33
C LEU A 38 3.21 1.88 -1.87
N PHE A 39 2.63 2.68 -0.98
CA PHE A 39 1.88 3.84 -1.40
C PHE A 39 1.88 4.93 -0.33
N ASP A 40 1.68 6.16 -0.79
CA ASP A 40 1.39 7.32 0.03
C ASP A 40 -0.04 7.80 -0.20
N ARG A 41 -0.57 8.50 0.80
CA ARG A 41 -1.96 8.98 0.79
C ARG A 41 -1.99 10.45 1.18
N GLU A 42 -2.66 11.24 0.36
CA GLU A 42 -3.01 12.63 0.65
C GLU A 42 -4.52 12.74 0.88
N ASP A 43 -4.91 12.88 2.15
CA ASP A 43 -6.31 12.84 2.56
C ASP A 43 -7.11 14.06 2.12
N ARG A 44 -6.46 15.23 1.96
CA ARG A 44 -7.14 16.46 1.54
C ARG A 44 -7.58 16.40 0.08
N LEU A 45 -6.68 15.89 -0.76
CA LEU A 45 -6.92 15.76 -2.20
C LEU A 45 -7.50 14.38 -2.58
N ARG A 46 -7.58 13.46 -1.61
CA ARG A 46 -8.04 12.07 -1.78
C ARG A 46 -7.23 11.31 -2.82
N ILE A 47 -5.91 11.52 -2.81
CA ILE A 47 -4.97 10.90 -3.74
C ILE A 47 -4.29 9.72 -3.05
N ILE A 48 -4.16 8.61 -3.78
CA ILE A 48 -3.27 7.50 -3.42
C ILE A 48 -2.21 7.42 -4.50
N GLU A 49 -0.96 7.64 -4.12
CA GLU A 49 0.20 7.52 -5.01
C GLU A 49 0.85 6.15 -4.80
N ILE A 50 0.85 5.33 -5.84
CA ILE A 50 1.53 4.03 -5.81
C ILE A 50 3.00 4.26 -6.15
N ILE A 51 3.86 3.95 -5.18
CA ILE A 51 5.30 4.19 -5.29
C ILE A 51 6.00 2.96 -5.86
N ASP A 52 5.61 1.78 -5.40
CA ASP A 52 6.19 0.53 -5.88
C ASP A 52 5.24 -0.66 -5.67
N VAL A 53 5.37 -1.68 -6.52
CA VAL A 53 4.67 -2.95 -6.44
C VAL A 53 5.64 -4.08 -6.71
N GLY A 54 5.88 -4.92 -5.71
CA GLY A 54 6.84 -6.01 -5.84
C GLY A 54 6.49 -7.23 -5.01
N HIS A 55 7.19 -8.33 -5.28
CA HIS A 55 7.05 -9.55 -4.50
C HIS A 55 7.62 -9.36 -3.08
N ARG A 56 7.21 -10.19 -2.10
CA ARG A 56 7.65 -10.11 -0.69
C ARG A 56 9.15 -9.90 -0.51
N LYS A 57 9.93 -10.56 -1.34
CA LYS A 57 11.38 -10.62 -1.25
C LYS A 57 12.07 -9.43 -1.92
N GLU A 58 11.41 -8.78 -2.87
CA GLU A 58 11.98 -7.70 -3.68
C GLU A 58 11.76 -6.33 -3.04
N VAL A 59 10.62 -6.12 -2.37
CA VAL A 59 10.27 -4.82 -1.73
C VAL A 59 11.10 -4.54 -0.46
N TYR A 60 12.08 -5.37 -0.12
CA TYR A 60 12.97 -5.17 1.02
C TYR A 60 14.46 -5.35 0.66
N GLU A 61 14.78 -5.61 -0.61
CA GLU A 61 16.17 -5.59 -1.10
C GLU A 61 16.62 -4.16 -1.43
#